data_AF-A0AAD4PII6-F1
#
_entry.id   AF-A0AAD4PII6-F1
#
_cell.length_a   1.000
_cell.length_b   1.000
_cell.length_c   1.000
_cell.angle_alpha   90.00
_cell.angle_beta   90.00
_cell.angle_gamma   90.00
#
_symmetry.space_group_name_H-M   'P 1'
#
loop_
_entity.id
_entity.type
_entity.pdbx_description
1 polymer ?
#
loop_
_entity_poly.entity_id
_entity_poly.type
_entity_poly.pdbx_seq_one_letter_code
_entity_poly.pdbx_strand_id
1 'polypeptide(L)'
;TDLKNLNSRVSKLLCLSVKRKAIVEFTRMDVNNRLPNLLKVNYSISRTARNTSVIFANFTVTEDIAHITGVLNMKIKHTDKFMNYFTLDMDYCKLMQTLYSQYVLKMIVDQIRAVSNYPLDCPIKKNQEYYVKGFTFNTDLLPSYFPGVSFLVNA
;
A
#
# COMPACT_ATOMS: atom_id res chain seq x y z
N THR A 1 19.23 -43.91 -34.07
CA THR A 1 20.38 -43.11 -33.59
C THR A 1 20.31 -41.80 -34.36
N ASP A 2 19.99 -40.63 -33.84
CA ASP A 2 20.01 -40.13 -32.47
C ASP A 2 19.13 -38.85 -32.42
N LEU A 3 17.87 -38.98 -31.99
CA LEU A 3 16.91 -37.87 -31.82
C LEU A 3 16.82 -37.40 -30.35
N LYS A 4 17.75 -37.86 -29.50
CA LYS A 4 17.80 -37.51 -28.07
C LYS A 4 18.72 -36.32 -27.74
N ASN A 5 19.49 -35.82 -28.71
CA ASN A 5 20.52 -34.80 -28.45
C ASN A 5 20.09 -33.34 -28.68
N LEU A 6 18.85 -33.08 -29.12
CA LEU A 6 18.34 -31.70 -29.29
C LEU A 6 17.58 -31.17 -28.05
N ASN A 7 17.31 -32.02 -27.05
CA ASN A 7 16.60 -31.65 -25.82
C ASN A 7 17.52 -31.11 -24.70
N SER A 8 18.83 -31.07 -24.91
CA SER A 8 19.78 -30.56 -23.90
C SER A 8 20.03 -29.04 -23.98
N ARG A 9 19.73 -28.39 -25.11
CA ARG A 9 20.06 -26.96 -25.32
C ARG A 9 18.88 -26.00 -25.30
N VAL A 10 17.64 -26.48 -25.37
CA VAL A 10 16.44 -25.61 -25.31
C VAL A 10 15.89 -25.47 -23.88
N SER A 11 16.29 -26.33 -22.95
CA SER A 11 15.95 -26.22 -21.51
C SER A 11 16.74 -25.14 -20.74
N LYS A 12 17.42 -24.24 -21.46
CA LYS A 12 18.12 -23.08 -20.91
C LYS A 12 17.69 -21.79 -21.61
N LEU A 13 16.41 -21.67 -21.99
CA LEU A 13 15.76 -20.37 -21.78
C LEU A 13 15.64 -20.21 -20.26
N LEU A 14 16.75 -19.77 -19.65
CA LEU A 14 16.69 -19.09 -18.37
C LEU A 14 15.65 -17.98 -18.59
N CYS A 15 14.45 -18.15 -18.05
CA CYS A 15 13.73 -17.02 -17.50
C CYS A 15 14.67 -16.44 -16.44
N LEU A 16 15.64 -15.62 -16.87
CA LEU A 16 16.28 -14.63 -16.04
C LEU A 16 15.12 -13.76 -15.56
N SER A 17 14.53 -14.15 -14.44
CA SER A 17 13.65 -13.30 -13.66
C SER A 17 14.52 -12.13 -13.25
N VAL A 18 14.58 -11.12 -14.12
CA VAL A 18 15.16 -9.82 -13.81
C VAL A 18 14.32 -9.30 -12.64
N LYS A 19 14.78 -9.53 -11.42
CA LYS A 19 14.22 -8.91 -10.22
C LYS A 19 14.50 -7.43 -10.37
N ARG A 20 13.53 -6.70 -10.92
CA ARG A 20 13.60 -5.24 -10.96
C ARG A 20 13.59 -4.78 -9.51
N LYS A 21 14.70 -4.21 -9.06
CA LYS A 21 14.77 -3.58 -7.74
C LYS A 21 13.97 -2.29 -7.82
N ALA A 22 12.70 -2.35 -7.43
CA ALA A 22 11.91 -1.14 -7.24
C ALA A 22 12.42 -0.44 -5.99
N ILE A 23 12.70 0.86 -6.10
CA ILE A 23 12.99 1.73 -4.96
C ILE A 23 11.71 2.52 -4.72
N VAL A 24 11.09 2.35 -3.56
CA VAL A 24 9.91 3.11 -3.15
C VAL A 24 10.35 4.06 -2.05
N GLU A 25 10.30 5.36 -2.37
CA GLU A 25 10.62 6.43 -1.44
C GLU A 25 9.37 7.27 -1.20
N PHE A 26 8.94 7.35 0.07
CA PHE A 26 7.96 8.32 0.48
C PHE A 26 8.65 9.67 0.62
N THR A 27 8.30 10.61 -0.26
CA THR A 27 8.85 11.97 -0.29
C THR A 27 7.87 12.98 0.28
N ARG A 28 6.56 12.75 0.08
CA ARG A 28 5.49 13.65 0.51
C ARG A 28 4.20 12.88 0.76
N MET A 29 3.47 13.30 1.77
CA MET A 29 2.09 12.86 2.04
C MET A 29 1.25 14.11 2.21
N ASP A 30 0.21 14.25 1.40
CA ASP A 30 -0.75 15.37 1.46
C ASP A 30 -2.06 14.82 2.01
N VAL A 31 -2.44 15.24 3.22
CA VAL A 31 -3.71 14.86 3.86
C VAL A 31 -4.65 16.06 3.83
N ASN A 32 -5.69 15.99 2.99
CA ASN A 32 -6.76 16.99 2.97
C ASN A 32 -7.92 16.55 3.88
N ASN A 33 -7.86 16.90 5.16
CA ASN A 33 -8.89 16.53 6.12
C ASN A 33 -10.13 17.43 5.98
N ARG A 34 -11.17 16.92 5.31
CA ARG A 34 -12.44 17.63 5.12
C ARG A 34 -13.34 17.64 6.35
N LEU A 35 -13.03 16.85 7.38
CA LEU A 35 -13.82 16.71 8.60
C LEU A 35 -12.94 16.88 9.86
N PRO A 36 -12.29 18.04 10.06
CA PRO A 36 -11.34 18.25 11.15
C PRO A 36 -11.96 18.17 12.55
N ASN A 37 -13.28 18.38 12.66
CA ASN A 37 -14.01 18.25 13.92
C ASN A 37 -14.30 16.80 14.31
N LEU A 38 -14.35 15.90 13.33
CA LEU A 38 -14.62 14.47 13.54
C LEU A 38 -13.32 13.67 13.67
N LEU A 39 -12.36 13.96 12.80
CA LEU A 39 -11.13 13.21 12.64
C LEU A 39 -9.94 14.14 12.89
N LYS A 40 -9.12 13.84 13.89
CA LYS A 40 -7.84 14.50 14.11
C LYS A 40 -6.74 13.55 13.66
N VAL A 41 -5.94 13.93 12.68
CA VAL A 41 -4.86 13.12 12.12
C VAL A 41 -3.54 13.87 12.26
N ASN A 42 -2.52 13.17 12.72
CA ASN A 42 -1.13 13.61 12.61
C ASN A 42 -0.35 12.57 11.81
N TYR A 43 0.63 13.03 11.04
CA TYR A 43 1.52 12.17 10.31
C TYR A 43 2.90 12.79 10.18
N SER A 44 3.92 11.95 10.07
CA SER A 44 5.27 12.38 9.78
C SER A 44 5.97 11.34 8.92
N ILE A 45 6.91 11.83 8.12
CA ILE A 45 7.82 11.01 7.35
C ILE A 45 9.20 11.23 7.94
N SER A 46 9.90 10.14 8.25
CA SER A 46 11.28 10.15 8.72
C SER A 46 12.12 9.21 7.86
N ARG A 47 13.45 9.28 8.01
CA ARG A 47 14.37 8.33 7.36
C ARG A 47 15.09 7.49 8.40
N THR A 48 15.25 6.20 8.12
CA THR A 48 16.11 5.33 8.94
C THR A 48 17.59 5.61 8.66
N ALA A 49 18.47 5.05 9.50
CA ALA A 49 19.92 5.03 9.27
C ALA A 49 20.32 4.37 7.93
N ARG A 50 19.44 3.55 7.34
CA ARG A 50 19.64 2.92 6.02
C ARG A 50 19.04 3.74 4.86
N ASN A 51 18.71 5.01 5.10
CA ASN A 51 18.08 5.93 4.15
C ASN A 51 16.72 5.44 3.61
N THR A 52 16.02 4.58 4.36
CA THR A 52 14.66 4.13 4.01
C THR A 52 13.64 5.10 4.58
N SER A 53 12.69 5.57 3.77
CA SER A 53 11.57 6.40 4.24
C SER A 53 10.62 5.59 5.12
N VAL A 54 10.18 6.20 6.21
CA VAL A 54 9.33 5.62 7.24
C VAL A 54 8.15 6.54 7.49
N ILE A 55 6.95 5.99 7.53
CA ILE A 55 5.73 6.73 7.85
C ILE A 55 5.31 6.46 9.30
N PHE A 56 5.04 7.54 10.02
CA PHE A 56 4.32 7.52 11.27
C PHE A 56 2.99 8.25 11.07
N ALA A 57 1.92 7.69 11.60
CA ALA A 57 0.62 8.36 11.60
C ALA A 57 -0.10 8.04 12.91
N ASN A 58 -0.90 8.97 13.40
CA ASN A 58 -1.90 8.69 14.40
C ASN A 58 -3.19 9.45 14.09
N PHE A 59 -4.28 8.93 14.61
CA PHE A 59 -5.56 9.62 14.53
C PHE A 59 -6.45 9.31 15.72
N THR A 60 -7.35 10.24 15.99
CA THR A 60 -8.44 10.09 16.96
C THR A 60 -9.74 10.54 16.30
N VAL A 61 -10.83 9.92 16.75
CA VAL A 61 -12.19 10.30 16.35
C VAL A 61 -12.94 10.84 17.55
N THR A 62 -13.73 11.88 17.34
CA THR A 62 -14.52 12.52 18.42
C THR A 62 -15.83 11.77 18.70
N GLU A 63 -16.30 10.96 17.75
CA GLU A 63 -17.52 10.17 17.84
C GLU A 63 -17.29 8.75 17.29
N ASP A 64 -18.12 7.80 17.72
CA ASP A 64 -18.06 6.42 17.24
C ASP A 64 -18.46 6.40 15.75
N ILE A 65 -17.57 5.90 14.88
CA ILE A 65 -17.82 5.87 13.44
C ILE A 65 -18.18 4.44 13.02
N ALA A 66 -19.47 4.20 12.80
CA ALA A 66 -20.00 2.88 12.43
C ALA A 66 -20.03 2.62 10.91
N HIS A 67 -20.03 3.69 10.11
CA HIS A 67 -20.11 3.60 8.65
C HIS A 67 -19.15 4.62 8.03
N ILE A 68 -18.24 4.13 7.20
CA ILE A 68 -17.31 4.97 6.44
C ILE A 68 -17.37 4.53 5.00
N THR A 69 -17.93 5.38 4.15
CA THR A 69 -17.94 5.18 2.71
C THR A 69 -16.96 6.16 2.06
N GLY A 70 -16.14 5.68 1.14
CA GLY A 70 -15.19 6.51 0.40
C GLY A 70 -14.84 5.90 -0.94
N VAL A 71 -14.13 6.65 -1.78
CA VAL A 71 -13.67 6.17 -3.08
C VAL A 71 -12.16 6.29 -3.13
N LEU A 72 -11.44 5.16 -3.18
CA LEU A 72 -9.99 5.15 -3.33
C LEU A 72 -9.62 5.15 -4.80
N ASN A 73 -9.04 6.25 -5.26
CA ASN A 73 -8.49 6.38 -6.60
C ASN A 73 -6.97 6.26 -6.55
N MET A 74 -6.42 5.15 -7.04
CA MET A 74 -4.98 4.97 -7.17
C MET A 74 -4.53 5.29 -8.60
N LYS A 75 -3.61 6.24 -8.73
CA LYS A 75 -2.92 6.54 -9.99
C LYS A 75 -1.46 6.17 -9.89
N ILE A 76 -0.93 5.58 -10.96
CA ILE A 76 0.47 5.21 -11.10
C ILE A 76 1.10 6.08 -12.17
N LYS A 77 2.25 6.68 -11.87
CA LYS A 77 3.08 7.37 -12.86
C LYS A 77 3.99 6.37 -13.57
N HIS A 78 3.90 6.29 -14.90
CA HIS A 78 4.83 5.53 -15.76
C HIS A 78 5.30 6.43 -16.91
N THR A 79 6.61 6.61 -17.06
CA THR A 79 7.24 7.43 -18.13
C THR A 79 6.54 8.79 -18.32
N ASP A 80 6.38 9.51 -17.21
CA ASP A 80 5.73 10.84 -17.11
C ASP A 80 4.21 10.94 -17.33
N LYS A 81 3.50 9.82 -17.52
CA LYS A 81 2.03 9.81 -17.55
C LYS A 81 1.46 9.14 -16.31
N PHE A 82 0.48 9.80 -15.69
CA PHE A 82 -0.36 9.18 -14.67
C PHE A 82 -1.44 8.33 -15.34
N MET A 83 -1.48 7.04 -15.03
CA MET A 83 -2.53 6.13 -15.44
C MET A 83 -3.36 5.74 -14.22
N ASN A 84 -4.68 5.64 -14.39
CA ASN A 84 -5.54 5.08 -13.34
C ASN A 84 -5.19 3.61 -13.17
N TYR A 85 -4.80 3.21 -11.97
CA TYR A 85 -4.48 1.83 -11.65
C TYR A 85 -5.73 1.10 -11.16
N PHE A 86 -6.43 1.66 -10.18
CA PHE A 86 -7.76 1.22 -9.80
C PHE A 86 -8.56 2.37 -9.16
N THR A 87 -9.88 2.22 -9.20
CA THR A 87 -10.83 2.97 -8.40
C THR A 87 -11.64 1.95 -7.61
N LEU A 88 -11.70 2.13 -6.28
CA LEU A 88 -12.44 1.25 -5.38
C LEU A 88 -13.46 2.08 -4.60
N ASP A 89 -14.74 1.72 -4.73
CA ASP A 89 -15.75 2.16 -3.79
C ASP A 89 -15.61 1.34 -2.51
N MET A 90 -15.37 2.04 -1.42
CA MET A 90 -14.98 1.48 -0.15
C MET A 90 -16.07 1.74 0.87
N ASP A 91 -16.77 0.71 1.31
CA ASP A 91 -17.37 0.70 2.64
C ASP A 91 -16.29 0.15 3.58
N TYR A 92 -15.55 1.01 4.28
CA TYR A 92 -14.38 0.66 5.10
C TYR A 92 -14.65 -0.54 6.03
N CYS A 93 -15.85 -0.59 6.59
CA CYS A 93 -16.28 -1.63 7.50
C CYS A 93 -16.42 -3.01 6.82
N LYS A 94 -16.60 -3.03 5.49
CA LYS A 94 -16.63 -4.24 4.65
C LYS A 94 -15.35 -4.42 3.84
N LEU A 95 -14.59 -3.34 3.66
CA LEU A 95 -13.41 -3.23 2.81
C LEU A 95 -12.30 -4.18 3.25
N MET A 96 -12.19 -4.46 4.54
CA MET A 96 -11.15 -5.36 5.06
C MET A 96 -11.25 -6.78 4.49
N GLN A 97 -12.41 -7.25 4.02
CA GLN A 97 -12.49 -8.53 3.31
C GLN A 97 -12.07 -8.40 1.84
N THR A 98 -12.44 -7.29 1.19
CA THR A 98 -12.14 -7.03 -0.23
C THR A 98 -10.66 -6.70 -0.49
N LEU A 99 -9.97 -6.02 0.44
CA LEU A 99 -8.55 -5.67 0.28
C LEU A 99 -7.64 -6.90 0.18
N TYR A 100 -8.04 -8.02 0.79
CA TYR A 100 -7.29 -9.28 0.71
C TYR A 100 -7.39 -9.95 -0.66
N SER A 101 -8.34 -9.57 -1.52
CA SER A 101 -8.48 -10.16 -2.85
C SER A 101 -7.46 -9.60 -3.85
N GLN A 102 -6.90 -8.41 -3.58
CA GLN A 102 -5.89 -7.77 -4.42
C GLN A 102 -4.51 -7.92 -3.77
N TYR A 103 -3.58 -8.57 -4.47
CA TYR A 103 -2.27 -8.93 -3.91
C TYR A 103 -1.49 -7.73 -3.35
N VAL A 104 -1.43 -6.62 -4.09
CA VAL A 104 -0.70 -5.40 -3.66
C VAL A 104 -1.35 -4.78 -2.42
N LEU A 105 -2.69 -4.75 -2.36
CA LEU A 105 -3.40 -4.17 -1.22
C LEU A 105 -3.29 -5.06 0.02
N LYS A 106 -3.38 -6.38 -0.15
CA LYS A 106 -3.11 -7.35 0.91
C LYS A 106 -1.74 -7.12 1.55
N MET A 107 -0.70 -7.02 0.72
CA MET A 107 0.67 -6.77 1.18
C MET A 107 0.79 -5.48 2.01
N ILE A 108 0.16 -4.38 1.54
CA ILE A 108 0.17 -3.10 2.27
C ILE A 108 -0.58 -3.24 3.61
N VAL A 109 -1.76 -3.85 3.60
CA VAL A 109 -2.59 -4.04 4.80
C VAL A 109 -1.87 -4.91 5.82
N ASP A 110 -1.24 -6.00 5.40
CA ASP A 110 -0.49 -6.90 6.30
C ASP A 110 0.68 -6.16 6.97
N GLN A 111 1.40 -5.31 6.22
CA GLN A 111 2.46 -4.48 6.78
C GLN A 111 1.95 -3.41 7.75
N ILE A 112 0.85 -2.72 7.41
CA ILE A 112 0.23 -1.75 8.31
C ILE A 112 -0.20 -2.45 9.60
N ARG A 113 -0.88 -3.59 9.51
CA ARG A 113 -1.32 -4.39 10.68
C ARG A 113 -0.17 -4.79 11.59
N ALA A 114 0.99 -5.12 11.03
CA ALA A 114 2.15 -5.51 11.81
C ALA A 114 2.72 -4.37 12.68
N VAL A 115 2.45 -3.11 12.33
CA VAL A 115 3.04 -1.93 12.99
C VAL A 115 2.00 -0.95 13.54
N SER A 116 0.74 -1.36 13.63
CA SER A 116 -0.39 -0.50 14.00
C SER A 116 -1.36 -1.19 14.94
N ASN A 117 -2.15 -0.39 15.65
CA ASN A 117 -3.40 -0.83 16.27
C ASN A 117 -4.61 -0.41 15.39
N TYR A 118 -4.41 -0.25 14.08
CA TYR A 118 -5.41 0.28 13.16
C TYR A 118 -6.69 -0.56 13.23
N PRO A 119 -7.89 0.06 13.35
CA PRO A 119 -9.11 -0.69 13.55
C PRO A 119 -9.41 -1.52 12.29
N LEU A 120 -9.66 -2.80 12.49
CA LEU A 120 -9.99 -3.73 11.40
C LEU A 120 -11.49 -3.94 11.25
N ASP A 121 -12.24 -3.57 12.28
CA ASP A 121 -13.66 -3.72 12.37
C ASP A 121 -14.29 -2.39 12.82
N CYS A 122 -15.53 -2.20 12.42
CA CYS A 122 -16.35 -1.08 12.86
C CYS A 122 -17.20 -1.47 14.08
N PRO A 123 -17.59 -0.51 14.92
CA PRO A 123 -17.31 0.92 14.81
C PRO A 123 -15.90 1.32 15.28
N ILE A 124 -15.31 2.33 14.63
CA ILE A 124 -14.11 3.01 15.14
C ILE A 124 -14.52 3.75 16.42
N LYS A 125 -13.86 3.45 17.54
CA LYS A 125 -14.26 3.96 18.85
C LYS A 125 -13.71 5.35 19.09
N LYS A 126 -14.57 6.23 19.62
CA LYS A 126 -14.14 7.53 20.14
C LYS A 126 -13.25 7.37 21.36
N ASN A 127 -12.47 8.41 21.65
CA ASN A 127 -11.55 8.47 22.78
C ASN A 127 -10.45 7.39 22.77
N GLN A 128 -10.23 6.75 21.62
CA GLN A 128 -9.12 5.84 21.39
C GLN A 128 -8.16 6.44 20.37
N GLU A 129 -6.87 6.41 20.68
CA GLU A 129 -5.83 6.76 19.73
C GLU A 129 -5.43 5.54 18.90
N TYR A 130 -5.54 5.70 17.59
CA TYR A 130 -5.08 4.73 16.61
C TYR A 130 -3.79 5.23 15.97
N TYR A 131 -2.85 4.34 15.70
CA TYR A 131 -1.53 4.69 15.23
C TYR A 131 -0.99 3.69 14.21
N VAL A 132 -0.09 4.17 13.36
CA VAL A 132 0.82 3.40 12.51
C VAL A 132 2.23 3.85 12.88
N LYS A 133 3.04 2.93 13.42
CA LYS A 133 4.39 3.24 13.93
C LYS A 133 5.45 2.63 13.04
N GLY A 134 6.01 3.45 12.17
CA GLY A 134 7.21 3.04 11.45
C GLY A 134 6.93 2.21 10.21
N PHE A 135 5.86 2.52 9.49
CA PHE A 135 5.54 1.81 8.25
C PHE A 135 6.63 2.04 7.20
N THR A 136 7.11 0.94 6.63
CA THR A 136 8.05 0.93 5.51
C THR A 136 7.47 0.05 4.42
N PHE A 137 7.74 0.41 3.16
CA PHE A 137 7.24 -0.36 2.03
C PHE A 137 8.29 -1.37 1.59
N ASN A 138 8.01 -2.67 1.81
CA ASN A 138 8.91 -3.72 1.33
C ASN A 138 8.72 -3.95 -0.17
N THR A 139 9.69 -3.51 -0.97
CA THR A 139 9.66 -3.69 -2.42
C THR A 139 9.97 -5.11 -2.87
N ASP A 140 10.50 -5.98 -2.01
CA ASP A 140 10.73 -7.40 -2.32
C ASP A 140 9.42 -8.19 -2.46
N LEU A 141 8.34 -7.66 -1.87
CA LEU A 141 7.00 -8.25 -1.96
C LEU A 141 6.22 -7.72 -3.18
N LEU A 142 6.77 -6.77 -3.95
CA LEU A 142 6.11 -6.30 -5.16
C LEU A 142 6.09 -7.40 -6.22
N PRO A 143 4.94 -7.62 -6.89
CA PRO A 143 4.88 -8.51 -8.04
C PRO A 143 5.83 -8.05 -9.15
N SER A 144 6.39 -8.99 -9.91
CA SER A 144 7.30 -8.69 -11.03
C SER A 144 6.66 -7.85 -12.13
N TYR A 145 5.33 -7.87 -12.26
CA TYR A 145 4.57 -7.04 -13.20
C TYR A 145 4.36 -5.59 -12.72
N PHE A 146 4.71 -5.27 -11.46
CA PHE A 146 4.50 -3.94 -10.91
C PHE A 146 5.55 -2.97 -11.46
N PRO A 147 5.14 -1.87 -12.13
CA PRO A 147 6.10 -0.92 -12.70
C PRO A 147 6.87 -0.16 -11.61
N GLY A 148 7.93 0.56 -11.98
CA GLY A 148 8.49 1.60 -11.10
C GLY A 148 7.49 2.75 -11.03
N VAL A 149 7.06 3.15 -9.83
CA VAL A 149 5.92 4.06 -9.65
C VAL A 149 6.19 5.22 -8.72
N SER A 150 5.55 6.35 -9.01
CA SER A 150 5.25 7.41 -8.04
C SER A 150 3.76 7.39 -7.76
N PHE A 151 3.38 7.47 -6.48
CA PHE A 151 1.98 7.38 -6.05
C PHE A 151 1.39 8.78 -5.78
N LEU A 152 0.15 8.98 -6.20
CA LEU A 152 -0.68 10.11 -5.79
C LEU A 152 -2.00 9.53 -5.24
N VAL A 153 -2.25 9.73 -3.94
CA VAL A 153 -3.46 9.24 -3.27
C VAL A 153 -4.33 10.46 -2.95
N ASN A 154 -5.52 10.50 -3.56
CA ASN A 154 -6.54 11.50 -3.25
C ASN A 154 -7.65 10.80 -2.48
N ALA A 155 -7.93 11.27 -1.26
CA ALA A 155 -9.07 10.89 -0.45
C ALA A 155 -10.04 12.06 -0.32
#